data_AF-A0A1I4CYL9-F1
#
_entry.id   AF-A0A1I4CYL9-F1
#
_cell.length_a   1.000
_cell.length_b   1.000
_cell.length_c   1.000
_cell.angle_alpha   90.00
_cell.angle_beta   90.00
_cell.angle_gamma   90.00
#
_symmetry.space_group_name_H-M   'P 1'
#
loop_
_entity.id
_entity.type
_entity.pdbx_description
1 polymer ?
#
loop_
_entity_poly.entity_id
_entity_poly.type
_entity_poly.pdbx_seq_one_letter_code
_entity_poly.pdbx_strand_id
1 'polypeptide(L)'
;MGLLNLFVRHLFHHFLKGNGRIRIASDSGKCVPHVGAHEVRSGHAAANLVVPANAGLSPRVTFERGAQIPFKRTDVVTLHTEAQSVHHADQFFGLGIAAVGGWQKLRHRLFKALGVHQIAAGFDLRKDGRCACQKCSKNNAFHPVFLVVILGALVCAPAYGTPLPQPLQEADFNPVDLEKAKIGQLLFFDPLLSGNRNIACATCHHPEMGSGDGLSLGIGEGGEGLGRERTPGQGDAKIVKRIPRNAPALWNLGAREIDVMFHDGRLSVSDIYENGFDSPAQEWLPEGLDSILAAQALFPMTAEFEMAGNPKENQIAGAVYDRIDSVWPIVAKRVRVIPEYAEMFIAAFDDVDQALDINISHIVNAIAAFENHEFTSFDSPFDAYLGGDDTALNAEQKAGMALFFGKAVCSSCHSGKLLSDQQFHALMLPHFGPGKTRQWDPVVRDVGRMGASDRLEDAYRFRTPMLRNVALTAPYGHNGAYDDLEMMVRHHLNPRAAFEAWDTNNAVLPEVPWLEKADFRPFDDKRERQRLSARADIDEIVLSDAEVAQVVAFLHSLTGTASVKGRLGVPESVPSGLEVPK
;
A
#
# COMPACT_ATOMS: atom_id res chain seq x y z
N MET A 1 -49.52 -46.36 -2.96
CA MET A 1 -48.04 -46.27 -3.05
C MET A 1 -47.54 -45.31 -1.97
N GLY A 2 -47.69 -45.74 -0.73
CA GLY A 2 -46.87 -45.31 0.40
C GLY A 2 -45.95 -46.48 0.78
N LEU A 3 -45.13 -46.26 1.81
CA LEU A 3 -44.21 -47.18 2.51
C LEU A 3 -42.74 -47.27 2.09
N LEU A 4 -42.27 -46.76 0.94
CA LEU A 4 -40.83 -46.88 0.61
C LEU A 4 -39.97 -45.64 0.91
N ASN A 5 -40.57 -44.47 1.16
CA ASN A 5 -39.80 -43.22 1.37
C ASN A 5 -39.57 -42.85 2.85
N LEU A 6 -40.15 -43.60 3.78
CA LEU A 6 -39.97 -43.39 5.23
C LEU A 6 -38.86 -44.26 5.84
N PHE A 7 -38.35 -45.26 5.13
CA PHE A 7 -37.33 -46.19 5.64
C PHE A 7 -35.88 -45.75 5.36
N VAL A 8 -35.66 -44.92 4.32
CA VAL A 8 -34.31 -44.46 3.95
C VAL A 8 -33.85 -43.25 4.79
N ARG A 9 -34.79 -42.47 5.36
CA ARG A 9 -34.47 -41.33 6.23
C ARG A 9 -34.21 -41.69 7.70
N HIS A 10 -34.42 -42.94 8.11
CA HIS A 10 -34.22 -43.36 9.51
C HIS A 10 -32.94 -44.17 9.74
N LEU A 11 -32.27 -44.67 8.69
CA LEU A 11 -31.11 -45.56 8.83
C LEU A 11 -29.75 -44.83 8.88
N PHE A 12 -29.67 -43.56 8.46
CA PHE A 12 -28.40 -42.80 8.48
C PHE A 12 -28.17 -41.94 9.72
N HIS A 13 -29.14 -41.87 10.65
CA HIS A 13 -29.02 -41.08 11.87
C HIS A 13 -28.42 -41.88 13.06
N HIS A 14 -28.11 -43.17 12.90
CA HIS A 14 -27.83 -44.05 14.04
C HIS A 14 -26.42 -44.68 14.10
N PHE A 15 -25.48 -44.31 13.22
CA PHE A 15 -24.22 -45.07 13.12
C PHE A 15 -22.94 -44.45 13.69
N LEU A 16 -22.89 -43.19 14.16
CA LEU A 16 -21.61 -42.65 14.66
C LEU A 16 -21.73 -41.73 15.90
N LYS A 17 -22.34 -42.25 16.97
CA LYS A 17 -22.06 -41.84 18.35
C LYS A 17 -21.75 -43.09 19.19
N GLY A 18 -20.59 -43.10 19.86
CA GLY A 18 -20.39 -43.87 21.08
C GLY A 18 -19.19 -44.84 21.10
N ASN A 19 -18.09 -44.35 21.68
CA ASN A 19 -17.18 -45.02 22.64
C ASN A 19 -16.92 -46.53 22.54
N GLY A 20 -15.64 -46.91 22.41
CA GLY A 20 -15.19 -48.21 22.91
C GLY A 20 -13.86 -48.73 22.37
N ARG A 21 -12.76 -48.35 23.04
CA ARG A 21 -11.52 -49.13 23.30
C ARG A 21 -11.15 -50.24 22.29
N ILE A 22 -10.07 -50.02 21.55
CA ILE A 22 -9.18 -51.12 21.10
C ILE A 22 -7.76 -50.82 21.59
N ARG A 23 -7.14 -51.87 22.15
CA ARG A 23 -5.84 -51.94 22.82
C ARG A 23 -4.89 -52.76 21.93
N ILE A 24 -3.60 -52.38 21.98
CA ILE A 24 -2.37 -53.17 21.77
C ILE A 24 -1.85 -53.34 20.33
N ALA A 25 -0.64 -52.81 20.07
CA ALA A 25 0.59 -53.61 19.91
C ALA A 25 1.84 -52.75 20.17
N SER A 26 2.65 -53.16 21.15
CA SER A 26 4.01 -52.68 21.39
C SER A 26 4.99 -53.51 20.55
N ASP A 27 6.07 -52.89 20.07
CA ASP A 27 7.45 -53.31 20.34
C ASP A 27 8.44 -52.70 19.34
N SER A 28 9.40 -51.94 19.88
CA SER A 28 10.85 -52.13 19.70
C SER A 28 11.57 -50.84 20.10
N GLY A 29 11.74 -50.66 21.41
CA GLY A 29 12.61 -49.64 21.95
C GLY A 29 14.07 -49.90 21.55
N LYS A 30 14.68 -48.97 20.84
CA LYS A 30 16.13 -48.80 20.85
C LYS A 30 16.46 -47.59 21.73
N CYS A 31 17.18 -47.85 22.82
CA CYS A 31 17.75 -46.82 23.68
C CYS A 31 18.79 -46.01 22.89
N VAL A 32 18.62 -44.68 22.88
CA VAL A 32 19.67 -43.73 22.48
C VAL A 32 20.65 -43.60 23.67
N PRO A 33 21.97 -43.65 23.48
CA PRO A 33 22.91 -43.61 24.60
C PRO A 33 22.88 -42.24 25.30
N HIS A 34 22.85 -42.29 26.63
CA HIS A 34 23.09 -41.15 27.50
C HIS A 34 24.57 -40.77 27.42
N VAL A 35 24.89 -39.58 26.88
CA VAL A 35 26.23 -38.98 27.02
C VAL A 35 26.20 -38.09 28.25
N GLY A 36 27.04 -38.38 29.23
CA GLY A 36 27.16 -37.58 30.45
C GLY A 36 27.97 -36.30 30.18
N ALA A 37 27.72 -35.24 30.95
CA ALA A 37 28.38 -33.93 30.80
C ALA A 37 29.93 -33.93 30.94
N HIS A 38 30.55 -35.09 31.18
CA HIS A 38 32.00 -35.26 31.26
C HIS A 38 32.64 -35.74 29.93
N GLU A 39 31.84 -36.00 28.89
CA GLU A 39 32.33 -36.56 27.61
C GLU A 39 32.34 -35.56 26.44
N VAL A 40 32.07 -34.27 26.67
CA VAL A 40 32.17 -33.23 25.62
C VAL A 40 33.62 -32.72 25.53
N ARG A 41 34.40 -33.27 24.60
CA ARG A 41 35.68 -32.71 24.16
C ARG A 41 35.44 -31.70 23.03
N SER A 42 36.17 -30.58 23.09
CA SER A 42 36.12 -29.48 22.13
C SER A 42 36.26 -29.94 20.68
N GLY A 43 35.22 -29.72 19.87
CA GLY A 43 35.29 -29.89 18.42
C GLY A 43 33.95 -30.21 17.77
N HIS A 44 33.37 -29.21 17.12
CA HIS A 44 32.27 -29.28 16.13
C HIS A 44 30.84 -29.56 16.64
N ALA A 45 30.06 -28.49 16.83
CA ALA A 45 28.67 -28.38 16.35
C ALA A 45 28.14 -26.95 16.58
N ALA A 46 27.60 -26.33 15.52
CA ALA A 46 26.93 -25.03 15.57
C ALA A 46 25.54 -25.17 16.20
N ALA A 47 25.14 -24.23 17.07
CA ALA A 47 23.83 -24.21 17.72
C ALA A 47 22.92 -23.13 17.11
N ASN A 48 21.75 -23.56 16.63
CA ASN A 48 20.62 -22.73 16.21
C ASN A 48 19.63 -22.55 17.37
N LEU A 49 18.91 -21.42 17.36
CA LEU A 49 17.70 -21.07 18.13
C LEU A 49 17.93 -20.25 19.43
N VAL A 50 17.39 -19.03 19.45
CA VAL A 50 17.16 -18.19 20.63
C VAL A 50 15.65 -17.96 20.77
N VAL A 51 15.07 -18.33 21.92
CA VAL A 51 13.67 -17.99 22.28
C VAL A 51 13.73 -16.98 23.44
N PRO A 52 13.04 -15.83 23.38
CA PRO A 52 13.02 -14.88 24.48
C PRO A 52 12.13 -15.37 25.64
N ALA A 53 12.66 -15.32 26.86
CA ALA A 53 11.91 -15.54 28.08
C ALA A 53 11.29 -14.23 28.57
N ASN A 54 9.95 -14.13 28.56
CA ASN A 54 9.11 -13.58 29.64
C ASN A 54 7.76 -13.03 29.12
N ALA A 55 6.69 -13.81 29.30
CA ALA A 55 5.37 -13.34 29.71
C ALA A 55 4.60 -14.57 30.26
N GLY A 56 4.12 -14.48 31.50
CA GLY A 56 3.46 -15.59 32.18
C GLY A 56 2.15 -15.99 31.51
N LEU A 57 1.98 -17.28 31.22
CA LEU A 57 0.74 -17.86 30.72
C LEU A 57 0.10 -18.76 31.78
N SER A 58 -1.13 -18.43 32.14
CA SER A 58 -2.05 -19.24 32.95
C SER A 58 -2.34 -20.59 32.26
N PRO A 59 -2.51 -21.70 33.00
CA PRO A 59 -2.56 -23.03 32.39
C PRO A 59 -3.97 -23.38 31.92
N ARG A 60 -4.13 -23.67 30.61
CA ARG A 60 -4.94 -24.77 30.03
C ARG A 60 -5.04 -24.64 28.51
N VAL A 61 -4.10 -25.25 27.78
CA VAL A 61 -4.38 -25.78 26.44
C VAL A 61 -3.65 -27.11 26.31
N THR A 62 -4.42 -28.15 25.97
CA THR A 62 -3.95 -29.50 25.68
C THR A 62 -3.55 -29.55 24.21
N PHE A 63 -2.28 -29.80 23.91
CA PHE A 63 -1.85 -30.09 22.54
C PHE A 63 -2.05 -31.58 22.26
N GLU A 64 -2.86 -31.92 21.25
CA GLU A 64 -2.91 -33.27 20.71
C GLU A 64 -1.59 -33.58 19.99
N ARG A 65 -0.91 -34.65 20.45
CA ARG A 65 0.25 -35.31 19.84
C ARG A 65 1.60 -34.55 19.88
N GLY A 66 2.36 -34.72 20.97
CA GLY A 66 3.80 -34.46 21.00
C GLY A 66 4.37 -34.48 22.42
N ALA A 67 5.57 -35.05 22.61
CA ALA A 67 6.16 -35.49 23.89
C ALA A 67 6.23 -34.45 25.04
N GLN A 68 6.11 -34.95 26.29
CA GLN A 68 6.39 -34.21 27.52
C GLN A 68 7.87 -33.78 27.59
N ILE A 69 8.12 -32.48 27.76
CA ILE A 69 9.45 -31.95 28.13
C ILE A 69 9.47 -31.70 29.64
N PRO A 70 10.39 -32.31 30.41
CA PRO A 70 10.57 -31.98 31.83
C PRO A 70 11.31 -30.66 31.96
N PHE A 71 10.72 -29.70 32.68
CA PHE A 71 11.35 -28.41 32.98
C PHE A 71 12.41 -28.57 34.08
N LYS A 72 13.68 -28.28 33.77
CA LYS A 72 14.67 -27.83 34.77
C LYS A 72 15.58 -26.75 34.16
N ARG A 73 15.67 -25.63 34.88
CA ARG A 73 16.54 -24.45 34.67
C ARG A 73 18.00 -24.84 34.41
N THR A 74 18.72 -24.05 33.60
CA THR A 74 19.94 -23.28 34.00
C THR A 74 20.26 -22.18 32.97
N ASP A 75 20.74 -21.05 33.48
CA ASP A 75 21.24 -19.84 32.80
C ASP A 75 22.55 -20.04 31.99
N VAL A 76 22.74 -19.27 30.91
CA VAL A 76 23.94 -18.48 30.50
C VAL A 76 23.68 -17.92 29.09
N VAL A 77 23.74 -16.59 28.92
CA VAL A 77 23.69 -15.90 27.61
C VAL A 77 25.00 -15.14 27.41
N THR A 78 25.68 -15.39 26.29
CA THR A 78 26.71 -14.50 25.74
C THR A 78 26.44 -14.24 24.25
N LEU A 79 26.61 -12.97 23.87
CA LEU A 79 26.28 -12.35 22.59
C LEU A 79 27.27 -12.70 21.47
N HIS A 80 26.75 -12.82 20.24
CA HIS A 80 27.29 -12.40 18.92
C HIS A 80 26.96 -13.41 17.81
N THR A 81 26.20 -13.00 16.80
CA THR A 81 26.24 -13.58 15.44
C THR A 81 25.90 -12.51 14.40
N GLU A 82 26.76 -12.38 13.38
CA GLU A 82 26.49 -11.68 12.12
C GLU A 82 25.48 -12.49 11.30
N ALA A 83 24.52 -11.81 10.67
CA ALA A 83 23.58 -12.44 9.75
C ALA A 83 24.17 -12.51 8.33
N GLN A 84 24.45 -13.72 7.85
CA GLN A 84 24.54 -13.99 6.41
C GLN A 84 23.25 -14.69 5.95
N SER A 85 22.74 -14.20 4.82
CA SER A 85 21.56 -14.61 4.04
C SER A 85 20.97 -16.00 4.30
N VAL A 86 19.66 -16.06 4.53
CA VAL A 86 18.87 -17.30 4.48
C VAL A 86 17.96 -17.26 3.25
N HIS A 87 18.08 -18.27 2.39
CA HIS A 87 17.13 -18.57 1.31
C HIS A 87 15.84 -19.19 1.89
N HIS A 88 14.71 -18.87 1.27
CA HIS A 88 13.35 -19.30 1.61
C HIS A 88 13.19 -20.81 1.84
N ALA A 89 12.43 -21.15 2.86
CA ALA A 89 11.86 -22.47 3.09
C ALA A 89 10.33 -22.37 3.05
N ASP A 90 9.77 -22.33 1.83
CA ASP A 90 8.38 -22.72 1.55
C ASP A 90 8.36 -23.62 0.30
N GLN A 91 8.71 -24.88 0.52
CA GLN A 91 8.32 -25.98 -0.36
C GLN A 91 8.10 -27.19 0.53
N PHE A 92 6.83 -27.61 0.71
CA PHE A 92 6.33 -28.95 1.04
C PHE A 92 4.84 -28.78 1.45
N PHE A 93 3.80 -29.37 0.85
CA PHE A 93 3.59 -30.68 0.25
C PHE A 93 2.47 -30.62 -0.81
N GLY A 94 2.73 -31.18 -1.99
CA GLY A 94 1.70 -31.53 -2.98
C GLY A 94 1.88 -32.97 -3.45
N LEU A 95 1.52 -33.94 -2.60
CA LEU A 95 1.36 -35.34 -3.04
C LEU A 95 0.02 -35.47 -3.76
N GLY A 96 0.05 -35.24 -5.07
CA GLY A 96 -1.07 -35.49 -5.96
C GLY A 96 -1.37 -36.98 -6.07
N ILE A 97 -2.56 -37.38 -5.61
CA ILE A 97 -3.17 -38.66 -5.95
C ILE A 97 -3.56 -38.58 -7.44
N ALA A 98 -2.96 -39.46 -8.24
CA ALA A 98 -3.27 -39.61 -9.65
C ALA A 98 -4.71 -40.10 -9.82
N ALA A 99 -5.53 -39.32 -10.52
CA ALA A 99 -6.78 -39.78 -11.13
C ALA A 99 -6.64 -39.70 -12.65
N VAL A 100 -7.04 -40.79 -13.29
CA VAL A 100 -6.92 -41.11 -14.72
C VAL A 100 -8.01 -40.41 -15.52
N GLY A 101 -7.65 -39.83 -16.67
CA GLY A 101 -8.56 -39.67 -17.81
C GLY A 101 -8.51 -38.32 -18.53
N GLY A 102 -8.18 -38.33 -19.83
CA GLY A 102 -8.52 -37.23 -20.74
C GLY A 102 -7.39 -36.69 -21.62
N TRP A 103 -6.90 -37.49 -22.56
CA TRP A 103 -6.09 -37.03 -23.69
C TRP A 103 -6.93 -36.13 -24.62
N GLN A 104 -6.80 -34.81 -24.52
CA GLN A 104 -7.02 -33.87 -25.64
C GLN A 104 -6.65 -32.44 -25.19
N LYS A 105 -5.44 -31.99 -25.57
CA LYS A 105 -4.99 -30.60 -25.82
C LYS A 105 -3.47 -30.46 -25.57
N LEU A 106 -2.69 -31.25 -26.31
CA LEU A 106 -1.24 -31.04 -26.47
C LEU A 106 -0.94 -30.64 -27.92
N ARG A 107 -1.51 -29.51 -28.37
CA ARG A 107 -1.16 -28.84 -29.64
C ARG A 107 -1.43 -27.34 -29.54
N HIS A 108 -0.53 -26.60 -28.88
CA HIS A 108 -0.15 -25.22 -29.23
C HIS A 108 0.74 -24.58 -28.15
N ARG A 109 1.94 -25.11 -27.91
CA ARG A 109 3.06 -24.35 -27.33
C ARG A 109 4.38 -24.92 -27.82
N LEU A 110 4.69 -24.64 -29.08
CA LEU A 110 6.03 -24.86 -29.64
C LEU A 110 6.22 -23.93 -30.84
N PHE A 111 6.35 -22.62 -30.59
CA PHE A 111 6.94 -21.70 -31.57
C PHE A 111 7.38 -20.39 -30.89
N LYS A 112 8.60 -19.98 -31.24
CA LYS A 112 9.29 -18.69 -30.98
C LYS A 112 10.15 -18.58 -29.71
N ALA A 113 11.32 -19.20 -29.78
CA ALA A 113 12.57 -18.59 -29.33
C ALA A 113 13.67 -18.93 -30.35
N LEU A 114 14.48 -17.91 -30.73
CA LEU A 114 15.75 -17.91 -31.49
C LEU A 114 15.73 -17.05 -32.78
N GLY A 115 16.52 -15.97 -32.73
CA GLY A 115 16.87 -15.05 -33.82
C GLY A 115 18.16 -14.30 -33.45
N VAL A 116 19.30 -14.99 -33.41
CA VAL A 116 20.44 -14.91 -34.36
C VAL A 116 21.28 -13.60 -34.29
N HIS A 117 22.47 -13.73 -33.68
CA HIS A 117 23.70 -13.02 -34.05
C HIS A 117 24.56 -13.97 -34.91
N GLN A 118 25.08 -13.50 -36.05
CA GLN A 118 26.46 -13.67 -36.54
C GLN A 118 26.56 -13.33 -38.04
N ILE A 119 27.44 -12.39 -38.39
CA ILE A 119 28.05 -12.25 -39.72
C ILE A 119 29.56 -12.19 -39.51
N ALA A 120 30.25 -13.28 -39.81
CA ALA A 120 31.68 -13.29 -40.10
C ALA A 120 32.00 -14.55 -40.91
N ALA A 121 32.35 -14.38 -42.18
CA ALA A 121 33.34 -15.16 -42.93
C ALA A 121 33.27 -14.79 -44.41
N GLY A 122 34.33 -14.14 -44.91
CA GLY A 122 34.55 -13.88 -46.32
C GLY A 122 35.99 -14.24 -46.68
N PHE A 123 36.10 -15.30 -47.47
CA PHE A 123 37.21 -15.69 -48.35
C PHE A 123 38.47 -16.35 -47.76
N ASP A 124 38.45 -17.67 -47.91
CA ASP A 124 39.58 -18.58 -48.03
C ASP A 124 40.02 -18.68 -49.51
N LEU A 125 41.31 -18.46 -49.78
CA LEU A 125 41.98 -18.80 -51.03
C LEU A 125 43.39 -19.36 -50.74
N ARG A 126 43.43 -20.68 -50.50
CA ARG A 126 44.17 -21.69 -51.28
C ARG A 126 45.69 -21.51 -51.53
N LYS A 127 46.44 -22.42 -50.89
CA LYS A 127 47.57 -23.28 -51.32
C LYS A 127 49.04 -22.78 -51.44
N ASP A 128 49.85 -23.63 -50.79
CA ASP A 128 51.18 -24.17 -51.13
C ASP A 128 52.45 -23.31 -50.94
N GLY A 129 53.39 -23.84 -50.12
CA GLY A 129 54.83 -23.79 -50.44
C GLY A 129 55.79 -23.21 -49.39
N ARG A 130 56.44 -24.12 -48.63
CA ARG A 130 57.84 -24.14 -48.15
C ARG A 130 58.60 -22.82 -47.80
N CYS A 131 59.02 -22.78 -46.52
CA CYS A 131 60.37 -22.53 -45.97
C CYS A 131 61.23 -21.34 -46.50
N ALA A 132 61.50 -20.35 -45.63
CA ALA A 132 62.86 -19.80 -45.36
C ALA A 132 62.82 -18.64 -44.32
N CYS A 133 63.84 -18.62 -43.46
CA CYS A 133 64.18 -17.54 -42.50
C CYS A 133 64.44 -16.18 -43.16
N GLN A 134 64.00 -15.08 -42.53
CA GLN A 134 64.85 -13.89 -42.35
C GLN A 134 64.33 -12.92 -41.26
N LYS A 135 65.26 -12.49 -40.39
CA LYS A 135 65.12 -11.37 -39.44
C LYS A 135 65.20 -10.02 -40.16
N CYS A 136 64.34 -9.07 -39.79
CA CYS A 136 64.58 -7.61 -39.75
C CYS A 136 63.41 -6.99 -38.94
N SER A 137 63.58 -6.54 -37.70
CA SER A 137 64.16 -5.26 -37.22
C SER A 137 63.38 -4.00 -37.64
N LYS A 138 62.79 -3.39 -36.59
CA LYS A 138 62.59 -1.96 -36.29
C LYS A 138 61.31 -1.23 -36.74
N ASN A 139 60.69 -0.69 -35.67
CA ASN A 139 60.04 0.61 -35.52
C ASN A 139 58.71 0.83 -36.21
N ASN A 140 57.66 0.97 -35.40
CA ASN A 140 56.70 2.05 -35.58
C ASN A 140 56.31 2.65 -34.23
N ALA A 141 56.53 3.96 -34.14
CA ALA A 141 56.23 4.82 -33.02
C ALA A 141 54.72 4.98 -32.84
N PHE A 142 54.26 4.90 -31.59
CA PHE A 142 52.91 5.26 -31.19
C PHE A 142 52.75 6.78 -31.25
N HIS A 143 51.85 7.28 -32.11
CA HIS A 143 51.50 8.70 -32.21
C HIS A 143 50.40 9.06 -31.17
N PRO A 144 50.62 10.01 -30.25
CA PRO A 144 49.66 10.35 -29.19
C PRO A 144 48.71 11.49 -29.60
N VAL A 145 48.24 11.52 -30.85
CA VAL A 145 47.42 12.63 -31.38
C VAL A 145 45.93 12.27 -31.51
N PHE A 146 45.56 10.99 -31.38
CA PHE A 146 44.16 10.56 -31.50
C PHE A 146 43.36 10.60 -30.18
N LEU A 147 44.00 10.83 -29.03
CA LEU A 147 43.33 10.81 -27.72
C LEU A 147 42.72 12.19 -27.32
N VAL A 148 43.10 13.28 -27.98
CA VAL A 148 42.66 14.64 -27.61
C VAL A 148 41.36 15.05 -28.28
N VAL A 149 40.97 14.43 -29.40
CA VAL A 149 39.73 14.77 -30.12
C VAL A 149 38.50 14.06 -29.54
N ILE A 150 38.67 12.91 -28.85
CA ILE A 150 37.54 12.20 -28.21
C ILE A 150 37.24 12.74 -26.81
N LEU A 151 38.22 13.32 -26.10
CA LEU A 151 38.02 13.95 -24.78
C LEU A 151 37.42 15.37 -24.85
N GLY A 152 37.52 16.05 -25.99
CA GLY A 152 36.94 17.40 -26.17
C GLY A 152 35.45 17.43 -26.53
N ALA A 153 34.88 16.30 -26.99
CA ALA A 153 33.49 16.22 -27.47
C ALA A 153 32.48 15.71 -26.41
N LEU A 154 32.93 15.39 -25.20
CA LEU A 154 32.08 14.88 -24.11
C LEU A 154 31.71 15.95 -23.06
N VAL A 155 32.06 17.22 -23.26
CA VAL A 155 31.86 18.29 -22.25
C VAL A 155 30.67 19.22 -22.55
N CYS A 156 29.90 18.99 -23.62
CA CYS A 156 28.63 19.69 -23.83
C CYS A 156 27.56 18.74 -24.35
N ALA A 157 27.19 17.73 -23.55
CA ALA A 157 25.81 17.27 -23.61
C ALA A 157 24.97 18.37 -22.94
N PRO A 158 24.08 19.09 -23.66
CA PRO A 158 23.11 19.92 -22.98
C PRO A 158 22.38 19.01 -22.00
N ALA A 159 22.32 19.40 -20.73
CA ALA A 159 21.45 18.79 -19.74
C ALA A 159 20.01 19.06 -20.22
N TYR A 160 19.50 18.19 -21.09
CA TYR A 160 18.10 18.22 -21.46
C TYR A 160 17.33 17.89 -20.18
N GLY A 161 16.68 18.90 -19.60
CA GLY A 161 15.70 18.67 -18.53
C GLY A 161 14.69 17.62 -18.97
N THR A 162 14.10 16.92 -18.02
CA THR A 162 13.04 15.95 -18.33
C THR A 162 11.93 16.66 -19.11
N PRO A 163 11.43 16.07 -20.21
CA PRO A 163 10.37 16.69 -20.99
C PRO A 163 9.13 16.90 -20.12
N LEU A 164 8.44 18.02 -20.35
CA LEU A 164 7.15 18.28 -19.69
C LEU A 164 6.14 17.19 -20.06
N PRO A 165 5.24 16.81 -19.14
CA PRO A 165 4.21 15.83 -19.43
C PRO A 165 3.20 16.38 -20.45
N GLN A 166 2.42 15.48 -21.04
CA GLN A 166 1.22 15.88 -21.76
C GLN A 166 0.19 16.46 -20.77
N PRO A 167 -0.69 17.39 -21.21
CA PRO A 167 -1.78 17.85 -20.37
C PRO A 167 -2.70 16.68 -19.98
N LEU A 168 -3.23 16.72 -18.76
CA LEU A 168 -4.28 15.81 -18.31
C LEU A 168 -5.61 16.24 -18.95
N GLN A 169 -6.40 15.28 -19.40
CA GLN A 169 -7.64 15.53 -20.14
C GLN A 169 -8.77 14.65 -19.61
N GLU A 170 -10.02 15.03 -19.90
CA GLU A 170 -11.21 14.24 -19.55
C GLU A 170 -11.13 12.78 -20.03
N ALA A 171 -10.54 12.54 -21.21
CA ALA A 171 -10.36 11.21 -21.78
C ALA A 171 -9.45 10.28 -20.95
N ASP A 172 -8.66 10.83 -20.03
CA ASP A 172 -7.79 10.07 -19.13
C ASP A 172 -8.55 9.45 -17.94
N PHE A 173 -9.84 9.78 -17.78
CA PHE A 173 -10.69 9.30 -16.69
C PHE A 173 -11.74 8.29 -17.16
N ASN A 174 -12.23 7.48 -16.24
CA ASN A 174 -13.38 6.63 -16.51
C ASN A 174 -14.64 7.49 -16.69
N PRO A 175 -15.53 7.18 -17.67
CA PRO A 175 -16.82 7.85 -17.78
C PRO A 175 -17.61 7.71 -16.48
N VAL A 176 -18.31 8.78 -16.09
CA VAL A 176 -19.12 8.80 -14.87
C VAL A 176 -20.59 8.77 -15.23
N ASP A 177 -21.30 7.78 -14.69
CA ASP A 177 -22.75 7.80 -14.59
C ASP A 177 -23.19 8.72 -13.45
N LEU A 178 -23.92 9.79 -13.77
CA LEU A 178 -24.34 10.80 -12.80
C LEU A 178 -25.40 10.28 -11.82
N GLU A 179 -26.19 9.27 -12.16
CA GLU A 179 -27.16 8.67 -11.24
C GLU A 179 -26.44 7.86 -10.18
N LYS A 180 -25.43 7.07 -10.59
CA LYS A 180 -24.54 6.35 -9.67
C LYS A 180 -23.72 7.32 -8.81
N ALA A 181 -23.20 8.40 -9.38
CA ALA A 181 -22.45 9.41 -8.63
C ALA A 181 -23.30 10.12 -7.57
N LYS A 182 -24.59 10.36 -7.81
CA LYS A 182 -25.50 10.92 -6.78
C LYS A 182 -25.74 9.96 -5.63
N ILE A 183 -25.88 8.66 -5.92
CA ILE A 183 -25.97 7.64 -4.87
C ILE A 183 -24.66 7.60 -4.07
N GLY A 184 -23.53 7.63 -4.77
CA GLY A 184 -22.19 7.69 -4.18
C GLY A 184 -21.98 8.90 -3.28
N GLN A 185 -22.45 10.09 -3.70
CA GLN A 185 -22.41 11.31 -2.89
C GLN A 185 -23.11 11.07 -1.56
N LEU A 186 -24.37 10.60 -1.57
CA LEU A 186 -25.11 10.38 -0.34
C LEU A 186 -24.37 9.39 0.57
N LEU A 187 -23.92 8.26 0.03
CA LEU A 187 -23.20 7.23 0.78
C LEU A 187 -21.84 7.69 1.35
N PHE A 188 -21.11 8.52 0.61
CA PHE A 188 -19.82 9.07 1.03
C PHE A 188 -19.95 9.95 2.28
N PHE A 189 -21.09 10.64 2.42
CA PHE A 189 -21.42 11.48 3.57
C PHE A 189 -22.29 10.78 4.62
N ASP A 190 -22.71 9.53 4.40
CA ASP A 190 -23.62 8.80 5.28
C ASP A 190 -22.86 7.89 6.26
N PRO A 191 -22.90 8.16 7.58
CA PRO A 191 -22.25 7.30 8.57
C PRO A 191 -22.79 5.87 8.61
N LEU A 192 -23.91 5.56 7.94
CA LEU A 192 -24.54 4.24 7.86
C LEU A 192 -23.56 3.09 7.58
N LEU A 193 -22.51 3.36 6.81
CA LEU A 193 -21.50 2.40 6.38
C LEU A 193 -20.52 2.00 7.49
N SER A 194 -20.38 2.80 8.56
CA SER A 194 -19.48 2.50 9.68
C SER A 194 -20.12 1.58 10.72
N GLY A 195 -19.29 0.87 11.49
CA GLY A 195 -19.68 -0.05 12.56
C GLY A 195 -20.72 0.54 13.50
N ASN A 196 -20.35 1.67 14.13
CA ASN A 196 -21.15 2.38 15.14
C ASN A 196 -22.00 3.53 14.56
N ARG A 197 -22.02 3.72 13.23
CA ARG A 197 -22.82 4.73 12.52
C ARG A 197 -22.54 6.18 12.95
N ASN A 198 -21.28 6.49 13.21
CA ASN A 198 -20.79 7.79 13.70
C ASN A 198 -19.66 8.39 12.85
N ILE A 199 -19.20 7.66 11.82
CA ILE A 199 -18.14 8.11 10.91
C ILE A 199 -18.51 7.76 9.46
N ALA A 200 -18.23 8.68 8.54
CA ALA A 200 -18.42 8.51 7.09
C ALA A 200 -17.09 8.73 6.36
N CYS A 201 -17.05 8.46 5.04
CA CYS A 201 -15.86 8.74 4.22
C CYS A 201 -15.49 10.22 4.30
N ALA A 202 -16.49 11.11 4.22
CA ALA A 202 -16.34 12.56 4.34
C ALA A 202 -15.77 13.04 5.69
N THR A 203 -15.80 12.23 6.75
CA THR A 203 -15.21 12.60 8.04
C THR A 203 -13.69 12.73 7.94
N CYS A 204 -13.05 11.87 7.12
CA CYS A 204 -11.60 11.89 6.89
C CYS A 204 -11.21 12.50 5.54
N HIS A 205 -12.17 12.66 4.62
CA HIS A 205 -11.95 13.15 3.26
C HIS A 205 -12.92 14.30 2.94
N HIS A 206 -12.89 15.36 3.75
CA HIS A 206 -13.83 16.47 3.62
C HIS A 206 -13.36 17.47 2.55
N PRO A 207 -14.24 17.97 1.67
CA PRO A 207 -13.85 18.90 0.60
C PRO A 207 -13.25 20.21 1.13
N GLU A 208 -13.69 20.70 2.30
CA GLU A 208 -13.14 21.93 2.90
C GLU A 208 -11.67 21.82 3.34
N MET A 209 -11.16 20.60 3.46
CA MET A 209 -9.77 20.29 3.82
C MET A 209 -9.03 19.65 2.64
N GLY A 210 -9.38 20.05 1.42
CA GLY A 210 -8.74 19.56 0.20
C GLY A 210 -8.93 18.06 -0.02
N SER A 211 -10.02 17.48 0.48
CA SER A 211 -10.34 16.03 0.50
C SER A 211 -9.45 15.16 1.40
N GLY A 212 -8.74 15.78 2.36
CA GLY A 212 -8.15 15.10 3.53
C GLY A 212 -8.87 15.50 4.82
N ASP A 213 -8.23 15.27 5.96
CA ASP A 213 -8.72 15.65 7.29
C ASP A 213 -7.92 16.78 7.94
N GLY A 214 -6.86 17.28 7.28
CA GLY A 214 -6.01 18.34 7.83
C GLY A 214 -5.22 17.92 9.07
N LEU A 215 -5.05 16.61 9.31
CA LEU A 215 -4.34 16.05 10.47
C LEU A 215 -3.15 15.19 10.03
N SER A 216 -2.11 15.15 10.87
CA SER A 216 -0.99 14.23 10.66
C SER A 216 -1.44 12.79 10.80
N LEU A 217 -2.20 12.51 11.87
CA LEU A 217 -2.81 11.22 12.15
C LEU A 217 -4.22 11.46 12.66
N GLY A 218 -5.21 11.00 11.89
CA GLY A 218 -6.62 11.22 12.17
C GLY A 218 -7.16 10.44 13.37
N ILE A 219 -8.39 10.78 13.74
CA ILE A 219 -9.21 10.12 14.75
C ILE A 219 -10.33 9.38 14.00
N GLY A 220 -10.39 8.05 14.10
CA GLY A 220 -11.40 7.25 13.44
C GLY A 220 -12.71 7.14 14.24
N GLU A 221 -13.29 5.96 14.20
CA GLU A 221 -14.46 5.56 14.98
C GLU A 221 -14.32 5.96 16.47
N GLY A 222 -15.40 6.49 17.04
CA GLY A 222 -15.49 6.97 18.42
C GLY A 222 -15.28 8.48 18.57
N GLY A 223 -14.64 9.13 17.60
CA GLY A 223 -14.44 10.58 17.59
C GLY A 223 -15.65 11.38 17.11
N GLU A 224 -15.71 12.65 17.51
CA GLU A 224 -16.77 13.61 17.16
C GLU A 224 -16.15 14.89 16.55
N GLY A 225 -16.81 15.50 15.56
CA GLY A 225 -16.33 16.69 14.85
C GLY A 225 -15.44 16.38 13.64
N LEU A 226 -14.87 17.42 13.03
CA LEU A 226 -14.04 17.34 11.82
C LEU A 226 -12.66 17.96 12.02
N GLY A 227 -11.69 17.42 11.27
CA GLY A 227 -10.31 17.90 11.21
C GLY A 227 -9.70 18.24 12.56
N ARG A 228 -9.13 19.43 12.69
CA ARG A 228 -8.47 19.90 13.93
C ARG A 228 -9.41 20.03 15.13
N GLU A 229 -10.71 20.17 14.89
CA GLU A 229 -11.73 20.25 15.94
C GLU A 229 -12.26 18.88 16.34
N ARG A 230 -11.83 17.81 15.64
CA ARG A 230 -12.26 16.44 15.96
C ARG A 230 -11.70 15.99 17.31
N THR A 231 -12.60 15.59 18.20
CA THR A 231 -12.29 15.15 19.56
C THR A 231 -12.21 13.62 19.65
N PRO A 232 -11.43 13.06 20.60
CA PRO A 232 -11.19 11.61 20.71
C PRO A 232 -12.32 10.79 21.34
N GLY A 233 -13.52 11.36 21.48
CA GLY A 233 -14.62 10.72 22.21
C GLY A 233 -14.39 10.66 23.73
N GLN A 234 -15.38 10.15 24.47
CA GLN A 234 -15.33 10.01 25.93
C GLN A 234 -15.90 8.66 26.38
N GLY A 235 -15.55 8.24 27.60
CA GLY A 235 -16.10 7.03 28.22
C GLY A 235 -15.81 5.77 27.40
N ASP A 236 -16.86 5.05 27.04
CA ASP A 236 -16.79 3.83 26.23
C ASP A 236 -16.53 4.12 24.74
N ALA A 237 -16.81 5.35 24.28
CA ALA A 237 -16.57 5.79 22.90
C ALA A 237 -15.16 6.39 22.70
N LYS A 238 -14.31 6.40 23.73
CA LYS A 238 -12.96 6.94 23.62
C LYS A 238 -12.16 6.15 22.58
N ILE A 239 -11.40 6.84 21.74
CA ILE A 239 -10.51 6.14 20.81
C ILE A 239 -9.42 5.38 21.56
N VAL A 240 -9.09 4.19 21.06
CA VAL A 240 -8.03 3.36 21.64
C VAL A 240 -6.69 3.62 20.94
N LYS A 241 -6.71 4.06 19.68
CA LYS A 241 -5.54 4.26 18.81
C LYS A 241 -5.82 5.38 17.79
N ARG A 242 -4.76 5.97 17.23
CA ARG A 242 -4.86 6.89 16.08
C ARG A 242 -4.99 6.11 14.77
N ILE A 243 -5.51 6.77 13.73
CA ILE A 243 -5.36 6.28 12.35
C ILE A 243 -3.87 6.18 12.04
N PRO A 244 -3.36 5.06 11.47
CA PRO A 244 -1.94 4.82 11.34
C PRO A 244 -1.15 5.74 10.41
N ARG A 245 -1.84 6.46 9.52
CA ARG A 245 -1.26 7.29 8.46
C ARG A 245 -2.13 8.52 8.22
N ASN A 246 -1.56 9.53 7.59
CA ASN A 246 -2.29 10.68 7.09
C ASN A 246 -3.28 10.24 6.00
N ALA A 247 -4.48 10.82 6.01
CA ALA A 247 -5.51 10.58 5.00
C ALA A 247 -5.11 11.30 3.69
N PRO A 248 -4.79 10.58 2.61
CA PRO A 248 -4.40 11.21 1.35
C PRO A 248 -5.61 11.90 0.71
N ALA A 249 -5.37 13.00 0.01
CA ALA A 249 -6.40 13.64 -0.79
C ALA A 249 -6.88 12.74 -1.95
N LEU A 250 -8.13 12.92 -2.36
CA LEU A 250 -8.83 12.11 -3.36
C LEU A 250 -8.68 12.64 -4.79
N TRP A 251 -7.93 13.73 -4.99
CA TRP A 251 -7.78 14.38 -6.29
C TRP A 251 -7.24 13.41 -7.36
N ASN A 252 -7.98 13.32 -8.46
CA ASN A 252 -7.67 12.54 -9.65
C ASN A 252 -7.51 11.02 -9.45
N LEU A 253 -8.01 10.44 -8.35
CA LEU A 253 -7.94 9.01 -8.10
C LEU A 253 -8.75 8.14 -9.09
N GLY A 254 -9.65 8.74 -9.86
CA GLY A 254 -10.42 8.08 -10.93
C GLY A 254 -9.72 8.01 -12.29
N ALA A 255 -8.48 8.48 -12.41
CA ALA A 255 -7.70 8.42 -13.63
C ALA A 255 -7.38 6.95 -14.01
N ARG A 256 -7.47 6.62 -15.29
CA ARG A 256 -7.26 5.25 -15.82
C ARG A 256 -5.84 4.73 -15.63
N GLU A 257 -4.88 5.65 -15.51
CA GLU A 257 -3.47 5.28 -15.31
C GLU A 257 -3.16 4.87 -13.86
N ILE A 258 -4.10 5.01 -12.93
CA ILE A 258 -3.89 4.57 -11.53
C ILE A 258 -4.12 3.07 -11.43
N ASP A 259 -3.07 2.35 -11.04
CA ASP A 259 -3.05 0.90 -10.90
C ASP A 259 -2.63 0.42 -9.51
N VAL A 260 -2.29 1.34 -8.61
CA VAL A 260 -1.84 1.08 -7.24
C VAL A 260 -2.44 2.10 -6.27
N MET A 261 -2.96 1.65 -5.13
CA MET A 261 -3.62 2.47 -4.10
C MET A 261 -3.03 2.26 -2.70
N PHE A 262 -3.29 3.22 -1.80
CA PHE A 262 -2.69 3.38 -0.47
C PHE A 262 -1.19 3.75 -0.48
N HIS A 263 -0.73 4.34 0.63
CA HIS A 263 0.69 4.72 0.81
C HIS A 263 1.68 3.55 0.67
N ASP A 264 1.27 2.31 0.97
CA ASP A 264 2.10 1.10 0.84
C ASP A 264 1.81 0.28 -0.42
N GLY A 265 0.83 0.70 -1.22
CA GLY A 265 0.46 -0.01 -2.44
C GLY A 265 -0.16 -1.38 -2.22
N ARG A 266 -0.75 -1.63 -1.04
CA ARG A 266 -1.36 -2.94 -0.71
C ARG A 266 -2.58 -3.30 -1.56
N LEU A 267 -3.05 -2.37 -2.38
CA LEU A 267 -4.08 -2.60 -3.39
C LEU A 267 -3.50 -2.26 -4.75
N SER A 268 -3.54 -3.19 -5.69
CA SER A 268 -3.07 -2.98 -7.07
C SER A 268 -3.85 -3.81 -8.09
N VAL A 269 -3.85 -3.39 -9.35
CA VAL A 269 -4.42 -4.19 -10.46
C VAL A 269 -3.57 -5.44 -10.67
N SER A 270 -4.19 -6.61 -10.62
CA SER A 270 -3.50 -7.89 -10.72
C SER A 270 -4.45 -9.05 -10.96
N ASP A 271 -4.06 -10.02 -11.78
CA ASP A 271 -4.89 -11.21 -12.07
C ASP A 271 -4.59 -12.40 -11.11
N ILE A 272 -3.74 -12.23 -10.09
CA ILE A 272 -3.27 -13.35 -9.25
C ILE A 272 -4.38 -14.08 -8.49
N TYR A 273 -5.47 -13.39 -8.15
CA TYR A 273 -6.64 -13.95 -7.46
C TYR A 273 -7.86 -14.08 -8.38
N GLU A 274 -7.70 -13.85 -9.69
CA GLU A 274 -8.76 -13.92 -10.72
C GLU A 274 -9.96 -12.97 -10.49
N ASN A 275 -9.81 -11.97 -9.60
CA ASN A 275 -10.79 -10.92 -9.33
C ASN A 275 -10.33 -9.52 -9.79
N GLY A 276 -9.21 -9.44 -10.51
CA GLY A 276 -8.65 -8.22 -11.09
C GLY A 276 -7.77 -7.39 -10.15
N PHE A 277 -7.67 -7.74 -8.86
CA PHE A 277 -6.86 -6.99 -7.91
C PHE A 277 -6.02 -7.87 -6.97
N ASP A 278 -4.81 -7.40 -6.66
CA ASP A 278 -4.07 -7.83 -5.48
C ASP A 278 -4.45 -6.90 -4.33
N SER A 279 -4.98 -7.45 -3.24
CA SER A 279 -5.54 -6.67 -2.13
C SER A 279 -5.44 -7.42 -0.81
N PRO A 280 -5.63 -6.75 0.34
CA PRO A 280 -5.68 -7.43 1.65
C PRO A 280 -6.79 -8.47 1.78
N ALA A 281 -7.83 -8.41 0.93
CA ALA A 281 -8.90 -9.41 0.90
C ALA A 281 -8.56 -10.63 0.03
N GLN A 282 -7.53 -10.56 -0.82
CA GLN A 282 -7.09 -11.67 -1.68
C GLN A 282 -8.26 -12.25 -2.48
N GLU A 283 -8.45 -13.59 -2.48
CA GLU A 283 -9.55 -14.28 -3.14
C GLU A 283 -10.94 -13.93 -2.58
N TRP A 284 -11.02 -13.28 -1.43
CA TRP A 284 -12.29 -12.92 -0.79
C TRP A 284 -12.87 -11.61 -1.32
N LEU A 285 -12.13 -10.82 -2.09
CA LEU A 285 -12.61 -9.57 -2.69
C LEU A 285 -13.85 -9.82 -3.57
N PRO A 286 -14.90 -8.97 -3.51
CA PRO A 286 -16.14 -9.24 -4.24
C PRO A 286 -15.94 -8.99 -5.74
N GLU A 287 -16.70 -9.72 -6.55
CA GLU A 287 -16.74 -9.53 -8.00
C GLU A 287 -17.55 -8.26 -8.38
N GLY A 288 -17.40 -7.79 -9.63
CA GLY A 288 -18.19 -6.68 -10.17
C GLY A 288 -17.71 -5.29 -9.76
N LEU A 289 -16.44 -5.13 -9.41
CA LEU A 289 -15.83 -3.83 -9.11
C LEU A 289 -15.40 -3.12 -10.41
N ASP A 290 -15.89 -1.91 -10.65
CA ASP A 290 -15.67 -1.18 -11.91
C ASP A 290 -14.27 -0.57 -12.01
N SER A 291 -13.58 -0.38 -10.87
CA SER A 291 -12.27 0.28 -10.82
C SER A 291 -11.51 -0.07 -9.53
N ILE A 292 -10.20 0.24 -9.52
CA ILE A 292 -9.38 0.14 -8.30
C ILE A 292 -9.88 1.09 -7.19
N LEU A 293 -10.54 2.20 -7.55
CA LEU A 293 -11.15 3.12 -6.60
C LEU A 293 -12.35 2.46 -5.88
N ALA A 294 -13.18 1.72 -6.62
CA ALA A 294 -14.26 0.93 -6.03
C ALA A 294 -13.71 -0.18 -5.11
N ALA A 295 -12.61 -0.83 -5.49
CA ALA A 295 -11.93 -1.80 -4.63
C ALA A 295 -11.38 -1.13 -3.35
N GLN A 296 -10.82 0.08 -3.47
CA GLN A 296 -10.25 0.83 -2.34
C GLN A 296 -11.32 1.15 -1.29
N ALA A 297 -12.51 1.57 -1.73
CA ALA A 297 -13.61 2.00 -0.87
C ALA A 297 -14.12 0.89 0.08
N LEU A 298 -13.82 -0.38 -0.19
CA LEU A 298 -14.18 -1.50 0.68
C LEU A 298 -13.42 -1.51 2.01
N PHE A 299 -12.16 -1.07 2.01
CA PHE A 299 -11.24 -1.33 3.12
C PHE A 299 -11.46 -0.46 4.36
N PRO A 300 -11.79 0.85 4.24
CA PRO A 300 -12.11 1.67 5.42
C PRO A 300 -13.23 1.09 6.29
N MET A 301 -14.26 0.51 5.65
CA MET A 301 -15.39 -0.18 6.32
C MET A 301 -14.96 -1.42 7.12
N THR A 302 -13.80 -1.98 6.82
CA THR A 302 -13.23 -3.16 7.51
C THR A 302 -12.11 -2.81 8.48
N ALA A 303 -11.62 -1.57 8.47
CA ALA A 303 -10.50 -1.16 9.28
C ALA A 303 -10.95 -0.74 10.69
N GLU A 304 -10.42 -1.42 11.70
CA GLU A 304 -10.69 -1.18 13.13
C GLU A 304 -10.55 0.30 13.51
N PHE A 305 -9.47 0.95 13.04
CA PHE A 305 -9.11 2.32 13.40
C PHE A 305 -9.78 3.38 12.52
N GLU A 306 -10.55 2.98 11.50
CA GLU A 306 -11.20 3.89 10.57
C GLU A 306 -12.72 3.81 10.80
N MET A 307 -13.43 2.92 10.10
CA MET A 307 -14.90 2.88 10.17
C MET A 307 -15.47 1.65 10.89
N ALA A 308 -14.71 0.59 11.13
CA ALA A 308 -15.26 -0.65 11.69
C ALA A 308 -15.54 -0.56 13.21
N GLY A 309 -14.67 0.13 13.96
CA GLY A 309 -14.67 0.16 15.43
C GLY A 309 -13.96 -1.04 16.07
N ASN A 310 -13.92 -1.08 17.40
CA ASN A 310 -13.18 -2.11 18.14
C ASN A 310 -13.99 -3.41 18.32
N PRO A 311 -13.31 -4.56 18.52
CA PRO A 311 -14.00 -5.82 18.79
C PRO A 311 -15.00 -5.70 19.95
N LYS A 312 -16.20 -6.26 19.75
CA LYS A 312 -17.35 -6.28 20.68
C LYS A 312 -18.20 -5.01 20.74
N GLU A 313 -17.86 -3.96 20.02
CA GLU A 313 -18.72 -2.76 19.96
C GLU A 313 -19.93 -2.99 19.07
N ASN A 314 -19.73 -3.60 17.91
CA ASN A 314 -20.77 -3.78 16.91
C ASN A 314 -20.56 -5.04 16.03
N GLN A 315 -21.56 -5.31 15.19
CA GLN A 315 -21.57 -6.49 14.31
C GLN A 315 -20.48 -6.43 13.22
N ILE A 316 -20.12 -5.25 12.71
CA ILE A 316 -19.08 -5.10 11.70
C ILE A 316 -17.71 -5.42 12.31
N ALA A 317 -17.37 -4.83 13.47
CA ALA A 317 -16.13 -5.13 14.17
C ALA A 317 -16.00 -6.62 14.53
N GLY A 318 -17.10 -7.27 14.91
CA GLY A 318 -17.13 -8.72 15.11
C GLY A 318 -16.87 -9.50 13.82
N ALA A 319 -17.52 -9.12 12.71
CA ALA A 319 -17.37 -9.78 11.43
C ALA A 319 -15.96 -9.67 10.83
N VAL A 320 -15.32 -8.50 10.95
CA VAL A 320 -13.91 -8.30 10.53
C VAL A 320 -12.97 -9.32 11.19
N TYR A 321 -13.19 -9.59 12.48
CA TYR A 321 -12.34 -10.50 13.25
C TYR A 321 -12.48 -11.97 12.80
N ASP A 322 -13.64 -12.35 12.27
CA ASP A 322 -13.89 -13.69 11.75
C ASP A 322 -13.33 -13.84 10.32
N ARG A 323 -13.76 -12.99 9.38
CA ARG A 323 -13.30 -12.95 7.99
C ARG A 323 -13.68 -11.63 7.33
N ILE A 324 -12.75 -10.99 6.62
CA ILE A 324 -12.91 -9.63 6.08
C ILE A 324 -14.17 -9.42 5.23
N ASP A 325 -14.52 -10.38 4.38
CA ASP A 325 -15.69 -10.35 3.49
C ASP A 325 -17.04 -10.51 4.22
N SER A 326 -17.03 -10.97 5.48
CA SER A 326 -18.27 -11.10 6.28
C SER A 326 -18.88 -9.73 6.61
N VAL A 327 -18.11 -8.65 6.49
CA VAL A 327 -18.57 -7.26 6.72
C VAL A 327 -19.53 -6.80 5.63
N TRP A 328 -19.21 -7.08 4.38
CA TRP A 328 -19.85 -6.44 3.24
C TRP A 328 -21.34 -6.79 3.06
N PRO A 329 -21.80 -8.04 3.30
CA PRO A 329 -23.22 -8.34 3.33
C PRO A 329 -23.99 -7.59 4.43
N ILE A 330 -23.34 -7.28 5.56
CA ILE A 330 -23.95 -6.51 6.66
C ILE A 330 -24.15 -5.06 6.19
N VAL A 331 -23.13 -4.46 5.59
CA VAL A 331 -23.20 -3.10 5.04
C VAL A 331 -24.23 -3.01 3.92
N ALA A 332 -24.19 -3.91 2.94
CA ALA A 332 -25.15 -3.94 1.84
C ALA A 332 -26.60 -4.09 2.33
N LYS A 333 -26.81 -4.93 3.35
CA LYS A 333 -28.12 -5.05 3.98
C LYS A 333 -28.59 -3.72 4.60
N ARG A 334 -27.72 -2.94 5.22
CA ARG A 334 -28.10 -1.65 5.84
C ARG A 334 -28.57 -0.64 4.80
N VAL A 335 -27.91 -0.57 3.65
CA VAL A 335 -28.28 0.32 2.56
C VAL A 335 -29.59 -0.11 1.93
N ARG A 336 -29.72 -1.39 1.55
CA ARG A 336 -30.88 -1.87 0.76
C ARG A 336 -32.21 -1.92 1.50
N VAL A 337 -32.21 -1.81 2.83
CA VAL A 337 -33.46 -1.76 3.62
C VAL A 337 -34.01 -0.35 3.81
N ILE A 338 -33.28 0.67 3.35
CA ILE A 338 -33.75 2.06 3.30
C ILE A 338 -34.47 2.25 1.96
N PRO A 339 -35.79 2.51 1.94
CA PRO A 339 -36.58 2.60 0.71
C PRO A 339 -36.00 3.55 -0.33
N GLU A 340 -35.55 4.73 0.10
CA GLU A 340 -35.01 5.76 -0.76
C GLU A 340 -33.74 5.29 -1.47
N TYR A 341 -32.79 4.65 -0.76
CA TYR A 341 -31.62 4.07 -1.41
C TYR A 341 -32.03 2.94 -2.36
N ALA A 342 -32.94 2.06 -1.96
CA ALA A 342 -33.36 0.95 -2.80
C ALA A 342 -33.95 1.43 -4.14
N GLU A 343 -34.81 2.44 -4.11
CA GLU A 343 -35.39 3.06 -5.31
C GLU A 343 -34.30 3.68 -6.21
N MET A 344 -33.32 4.38 -5.62
CA MET A 344 -32.22 4.96 -6.40
C MET A 344 -31.35 3.89 -7.06
N PHE A 345 -31.02 2.80 -6.36
CA PHE A 345 -30.22 1.72 -6.93
C PHE A 345 -30.97 0.99 -8.06
N ILE A 346 -32.27 0.72 -7.90
CA ILE A 346 -33.10 0.10 -8.96
C ILE A 346 -33.16 1.00 -10.21
N ALA A 347 -33.15 2.32 -10.03
CA ALA A 347 -33.16 3.25 -11.15
C ALA A 347 -31.79 3.34 -11.87
N ALA A 348 -30.68 3.25 -11.14
CA ALA A 348 -29.35 3.55 -11.66
C ALA A 348 -28.50 2.33 -12.09
N PHE A 349 -28.89 1.11 -11.72
CA PHE A 349 -28.15 -0.11 -12.03
C PHE A 349 -29.01 -1.08 -12.84
N ASP A 350 -28.59 -1.35 -14.07
CA ASP A 350 -29.32 -2.20 -15.03
C ASP A 350 -29.54 -3.65 -14.53
N ASP A 351 -28.74 -4.11 -13.57
CA ASP A 351 -28.77 -5.45 -12.99
C ASP A 351 -29.45 -5.50 -11.60
N VAL A 352 -30.13 -4.43 -11.19
CA VAL A 352 -30.86 -4.34 -9.91
C VAL A 352 -32.36 -4.16 -10.18
N ASP A 353 -33.12 -5.27 -10.13
CA ASP A 353 -34.58 -5.24 -10.33
C ASP A 353 -35.34 -5.00 -9.01
N GLN A 354 -34.73 -5.33 -7.87
CA GLN A 354 -35.31 -5.22 -6.54
C GLN A 354 -34.22 -4.95 -5.49
N ALA A 355 -34.64 -4.47 -4.32
CA ALA A 355 -33.74 -4.15 -3.21
C ALA A 355 -32.80 -5.31 -2.81
N LEU A 356 -33.23 -6.56 -2.96
CA LEU A 356 -32.42 -7.73 -2.58
C LEU A 356 -31.21 -7.96 -3.51
N ASP A 357 -31.22 -7.41 -4.72
CA ASP A 357 -30.13 -7.54 -5.70
C ASP A 357 -28.97 -6.57 -5.37
N ILE A 358 -29.23 -5.56 -4.53
CA ILE A 358 -28.21 -4.62 -4.06
C ILE A 358 -27.18 -5.35 -3.19
N ASN A 359 -25.94 -5.35 -3.69
CA ASN A 359 -24.76 -5.92 -3.04
C ASN A 359 -23.71 -4.83 -2.76
N ILE A 360 -22.56 -5.22 -2.20
CA ILE A 360 -21.52 -4.26 -1.83
C ILE A 360 -20.85 -3.63 -3.05
N SER A 361 -20.71 -4.36 -4.16
CA SER A 361 -20.07 -3.86 -5.38
C SER A 361 -20.85 -2.70 -5.98
N HIS A 362 -22.19 -2.76 -5.99
CA HIS A 362 -23.03 -1.62 -6.39
C HIS A 362 -22.76 -0.37 -5.52
N ILE A 363 -22.65 -0.57 -4.20
CA ILE A 363 -22.40 0.51 -3.23
C ILE A 363 -21.04 1.17 -3.49
N VAL A 364 -19.97 0.39 -3.60
CA VAL A 364 -18.63 0.95 -3.79
C VAL A 364 -18.39 1.46 -5.22
N ASN A 365 -19.06 0.92 -6.23
CA ASN A 365 -19.04 1.48 -7.58
C ASN A 365 -19.75 2.85 -7.62
N ALA A 366 -20.85 3.01 -6.88
CA ALA A 366 -21.49 4.32 -6.72
C ALA A 366 -20.56 5.33 -6.04
N ILE A 367 -19.91 4.94 -4.93
CA ILE A 367 -18.92 5.79 -4.23
C ILE A 367 -17.76 6.16 -5.17
N ALA A 368 -17.18 5.20 -5.90
CA ALA A 368 -16.11 5.47 -6.84
C ALA A 368 -16.56 6.39 -7.99
N ALA A 369 -17.80 6.27 -8.46
CA ALA A 369 -18.38 7.18 -9.44
C ALA A 369 -18.47 8.61 -8.87
N PHE A 370 -18.90 8.76 -7.61
CA PHE A 370 -18.88 10.05 -6.92
C PHE A 370 -17.47 10.61 -6.80
N GLU A 371 -16.51 9.85 -6.30
CA GLU A 371 -15.13 10.33 -6.10
C GLU A 371 -14.48 10.74 -7.44
N ASN A 372 -14.66 9.93 -8.49
CA ASN A 372 -14.20 10.26 -9.84
C ASN A 372 -14.91 11.52 -10.37
N HIS A 373 -16.21 11.66 -10.15
CA HIS A 373 -16.94 12.85 -10.56
C HIS A 373 -16.51 14.08 -9.77
N GLU A 374 -16.39 14.02 -8.44
CA GLU A 374 -16.22 15.16 -7.56
C GLU A 374 -14.78 15.66 -7.56
N PHE A 375 -13.80 14.75 -7.56
CA PHE A 375 -12.39 15.07 -7.33
C PHE A 375 -11.53 14.99 -8.59
N THR A 376 -12.13 14.97 -9.78
CA THR A 376 -11.38 15.15 -11.03
C THR A 376 -10.98 16.61 -11.23
N SER A 377 -9.69 16.88 -11.46
CA SER A 377 -9.06 18.20 -11.64
C SER A 377 -7.99 18.16 -12.74
N PHE A 378 -8.24 18.90 -13.83
CA PHE A 378 -7.35 19.10 -14.98
C PHE A 378 -7.43 20.54 -15.52
N ASP A 379 -7.77 21.50 -14.66
CA ASP A 379 -8.05 22.91 -15.00
C ASP A 379 -7.14 23.89 -14.24
N SER A 380 -5.94 23.46 -13.88
CA SER A 380 -4.94 24.30 -13.21
C SER A 380 -4.23 25.25 -14.17
N PRO A 381 -3.59 26.33 -13.67
CA PRO A 381 -2.70 27.16 -14.49
C PRO A 381 -1.61 26.36 -15.22
N PHE A 382 -1.09 25.29 -14.60
CA PHE A 382 -0.14 24.41 -15.26
C PHE A 382 -0.77 23.62 -16.42
N ASP A 383 -2.03 23.17 -16.29
CA ASP A 383 -2.74 22.50 -17.39
C ASP A 383 -2.98 23.44 -18.57
N ALA A 384 -3.36 24.69 -18.31
CA ALA A 384 -3.50 25.71 -19.35
C ALA A 384 -2.18 25.99 -20.07
N TYR A 385 -1.08 26.05 -19.31
CA TYR A 385 0.27 26.17 -19.86
C TYR A 385 0.66 24.98 -20.74
N LEU A 386 0.44 23.74 -20.29
CA LEU A 386 0.65 22.54 -21.09
C LEU A 386 -0.25 22.49 -22.34
N GLY A 387 -1.43 23.12 -22.27
CA GLY A 387 -2.36 23.32 -23.39
C GLY A 387 -1.95 24.42 -24.38
N GLY A 388 -0.84 25.13 -24.13
CA GLY A 388 -0.28 26.14 -25.03
C GLY A 388 -0.53 27.60 -24.62
N ASP A 389 -1.14 27.86 -23.45
CA ASP A 389 -1.25 29.21 -22.90
C ASP A 389 0.00 29.58 -22.10
N ASP A 390 1.00 30.13 -22.79
CA ASP A 390 2.24 30.61 -22.17
C ASP A 390 2.00 31.68 -21.08
N THR A 391 0.85 32.34 -21.03
CA THR A 391 0.56 33.39 -20.05
C THR A 391 -0.08 32.85 -18.76
N ALA A 392 -0.47 31.58 -18.74
CA ALA A 392 -1.09 30.95 -17.57
C ALA A 392 -0.14 30.84 -16.36
N LEU A 393 1.17 30.75 -16.61
CA LEU A 393 2.20 30.78 -15.57
C LEU A 393 2.93 32.13 -15.54
N ASN A 394 3.07 32.68 -14.34
CA ASN A 394 3.91 33.85 -14.13
C ASN A 394 5.42 33.50 -14.17
N ALA A 395 6.29 34.51 -14.11
CA ALA A 395 7.74 34.30 -14.23
C ALA A 395 8.34 33.42 -13.12
N GLU A 396 7.84 33.55 -11.89
CA GLU A 396 8.31 32.77 -10.74
C GLU A 396 7.90 31.29 -10.85
N GLN A 397 6.65 31.04 -11.26
CA GLN A 397 6.13 29.70 -11.52
C GLN A 397 6.89 29.00 -12.67
N LYS A 398 7.23 29.73 -13.74
CA LYS A 398 8.05 29.19 -14.83
C LYS A 398 9.48 28.86 -14.36
N ALA A 399 10.08 29.70 -13.52
CA ALA A 399 11.37 29.42 -12.92
C ALA A 399 11.32 28.18 -12.02
N GLY A 400 10.28 28.06 -11.19
CA GLY A 400 10.01 26.89 -10.36
C GLY A 400 9.83 25.61 -11.15
N MET A 401 9.06 25.66 -12.24
CA MET A 401 8.87 24.56 -13.16
C MET A 401 10.21 24.12 -13.77
N ALA A 402 11.05 25.06 -14.22
CA ALA A 402 12.36 24.76 -14.78
C ALA A 402 13.30 24.11 -13.75
N LEU A 403 13.20 24.50 -12.47
CA LEU A 403 13.91 23.84 -11.37
C LEU A 403 13.37 22.42 -11.15
N PHE A 404 12.05 22.26 -11.05
CA PHE A 404 11.36 20.99 -10.80
C PHE A 404 11.71 19.91 -11.83
N PHE A 405 11.67 20.26 -13.13
CA PHE A 405 12.00 19.36 -14.25
C PHE A 405 13.50 19.36 -14.61
N GLY A 406 14.32 20.05 -13.83
CA GLY A 406 15.75 20.25 -14.10
C GLY A 406 16.57 20.07 -12.84
N LYS A 407 17.12 21.16 -12.31
CA LYS A 407 18.12 21.16 -11.22
C LYS A 407 17.64 20.44 -9.95
N ALA A 408 16.36 20.56 -9.60
CA ALA A 408 15.78 19.96 -8.39
C ALA A 408 15.47 18.48 -8.56
N VAL A 409 15.44 17.97 -9.80
CA VAL A 409 15.24 16.55 -10.15
C VAL A 409 13.94 15.96 -9.57
N CYS A 410 12.96 16.79 -9.19
CA CYS A 410 11.70 16.33 -8.58
C CYS A 410 10.92 15.41 -9.54
N SER A 411 11.02 15.71 -10.85
CA SER A 411 10.40 14.96 -11.93
C SER A 411 10.96 13.56 -12.17
N SER A 412 12.02 13.13 -11.47
CA SER A 412 12.49 11.73 -11.56
C SER A 412 11.48 10.75 -10.97
N CYS A 413 10.75 11.17 -9.92
CA CYS A 413 9.67 10.41 -9.30
C CYS A 413 8.30 11.06 -9.57
N HIS A 414 8.21 12.39 -9.51
CA HIS A 414 6.97 13.12 -9.76
C HIS A 414 6.78 13.43 -11.25
N SER A 415 6.52 12.39 -12.04
CA SER A 415 6.47 12.43 -13.51
C SER A 415 5.08 12.11 -14.08
N GLY A 416 4.93 12.21 -15.40
CA GLY A 416 3.66 11.87 -16.07
C GLY A 416 2.54 12.89 -15.84
N LYS A 417 1.32 12.56 -16.30
CA LYS A 417 0.19 13.50 -16.28
C LYS A 417 -0.25 13.84 -14.86
N LEU A 418 -0.15 12.88 -13.94
CA LEU A 418 -0.50 13.04 -12.52
C LEU A 418 0.66 13.52 -11.63
N LEU A 419 1.87 13.71 -12.17
CA LEU A 419 3.08 14.05 -11.42
C LEU A 419 3.40 13.00 -10.34
N SER A 420 3.29 11.73 -10.71
CA SER A 420 3.66 10.56 -9.92
C SER A 420 4.01 9.40 -10.85
N ASP A 421 5.14 8.73 -10.57
CA ASP A 421 5.54 7.45 -11.17
C ASP A 421 4.84 6.24 -10.54
N GLN A 422 4.04 6.47 -9.50
CA GLN A 422 3.38 5.47 -8.65
C GLN A 422 4.32 4.41 -8.05
N GLN A 423 5.64 4.65 -8.07
CA GLN A 423 6.65 3.79 -7.48
C GLN A 423 6.82 4.08 -5.98
N PHE A 424 7.68 3.31 -5.32
CA PHE A 424 7.88 3.38 -3.87
C PHE A 424 9.28 3.86 -3.55
N HIS A 425 9.37 4.91 -2.75
CA HIS A 425 10.65 5.52 -2.37
C HIS A 425 10.73 5.79 -0.87
N ALA A 426 11.93 5.67 -0.30
CA ALA A 426 12.22 5.98 1.08
C ALA A 426 12.71 7.43 1.19
N LEU A 427 11.86 8.30 1.75
CA LEU A 427 12.20 9.71 1.97
C LEU A 427 12.86 9.97 3.32
N MET A 428 12.92 8.98 4.20
CA MET A 428 13.46 9.15 5.57
C MET A 428 12.64 10.16 6.41
N LEU A 429 11.31 10.16 6.26
CA LEU A 429 10.41 10.94 7.11
C LEU A 429 10.47 10.45 8.58
N PRO A 430 10.40 11.36 9.57
CA PRO A 430 10.39 10.99 10.99
C PRO A 430 9.18 10.11 11.30
N HIS A 431 9.41 9.00 12.00
CA HIS A 431 8.34 8.08 12.35
C HIS A 431 7.72 8.42 13.71
N PHE A 432 6.42 8.62 13.73
CA PHE A 432 5.57 8.81 14.91
C PHE A 432 4.18 8.19 14.66
N GLY A 433 3.40 8.06 15.72
CA GLY A 433 2.13 7.34 15.72
C GLY A 433 2.29 5.82 15.73
N PRO A 434 1.18 5.09 15.55
CA PRO A 434 1.21 3.63 15.58
C PRO A 434 1.83 3.01 14.32
N GLY A 435 1.74 3.70 13.16
CA GLY A 435 2.13 3.15 11.87
C GLY A 435 1.40 1.85 11.49
N LYS A 436 1.58 1.36 10.27
CA LYS A 436 1.11 0.01 9.91
C LYS A 436 2.15 -1.04 10.28
N THR A 437 2.18 -1.39 11.57
CA THR A 437 3.03 -2.45 12.11
C THR A 437 2.63 -3.81 11.52
N ARG A 438 3.62 -4.59 11.05
CA ARG A 438 3.36 -5.93 10.53
C ARG A 438 2.83 -6.85 11.61
N GLN A 439 2.03 -7.83 11.20
CA GLN A 439 1.62 -8.89 12.11
C GLN A 439 2.86 -9.57 12.72
N TRP A 440 2.86 -9.71 14.05
CA TRP A 440 3.95 -10.29 14.85
C TRP A 440 5.26 -9.49 14.90
N ASP A 441 5.29 -8.26 14.39
CA ASP A 441 6.44 -7.37 14.62
C ASP A 441 6.40 -6.87 16.08
N PRO A 442 7.44 -7.13 16.90
CA PRO A 442 7.46 -6.70 18.29
C PRO A 442 7.72 -5.18 18.44
N VAL A 443 8.02 -4.49 17.35
CA VAL A 443 8.30 -3.06 17.31
C VAL A 443 7.14 -2.35 16.64
N VAL A 444 6.58 -1.33 17.31
CA VAL A 444 5.62 -0.42 16.70
C VAL A 444 6.35 0.42 15.67
N ARG A 445 6.03 0.22 14.39
CA ARG A 445 6.62 0.96 13.28
C ARG A 445 5.77 0.92 12.01
N ASP A 446 5.92 1.92 11.15
CA ASP A 446 5.44 1.82 9.77
C ASP A 446 6.54 1.28 8.85
N VAL A 447 6.33 0.10 8.30
CA VAL A 447 7.29 -0.55 7.41
C VAL A 447 7.14 -0.14 5.94
N GLY A 448 6.12 0.66 5.60
CA GLY A 448 5.80 1.03 4.23
C GLY A 448 5.47 -0.16 3.34
N ARG A 449 5.98 -0.13 2.10
CA ARG A 449 5.77 -1.14 1.05
C ARG A 449 6.14 -2.57 1.49
N MET A 450 7.13 -2.73 2.37
CA MET A 450 7.49 -4.06 2.93
C MET A 450 6.29 -4.76 3.58
N GLY A 451 5.30 -4.02 4.09
CA GLY A 451 4.08 -4.60 4.64
C GLY A 451 3.22 -5.35 3.63
N ALA A 452 3.32 -5.00 2.34
CA ALA A 452 2.61 -5.65 1.24
C ALA A 452 3.49 -6.63 0.46
N SER A 453 4.78 -6.35 0.30
CA SER A 453 5.68 -7.16 -0.53
C SER A 453 6.46 -8.23 0.20
N ASP A 454 6.55 -8.15 1.53
CA ASP A 454 7.43 -8.97 2.38
C ASP A 454 8.94 -8.86 2.08
N ARG A 455 9.36 -7.93 1.21
CA ARG A 455 10.76 -7.73 0.82
C ARG A 455 11.46 -6.73 1.74
N LEU A 456 12.63 -7.10 2.27
CA LEU A 456 13.42 -6.23 3.16
C LEU A 456 13.91 -4.97 2.44
N GLU A 457 14.17 -5.07 1.14
CA GLU A 457 14.51 -3.97 0.26
C GLU A 457 13.35 -3.01 -0.01
N ASP A 458 12.12 -3.27 0.46
CA ASP A 458 11.00 -2.32 0.36
C ASP A 458 10.70 -1.60 1.68
N ALA A 459 11.49 -1.85 2.72
CA ALA A 459 11.28 -1.26 4.04
C ALA A 459 11.33 0.27 3.97
N TYR A 460 10.35 0.92 4.60
CA TYR A 460 10.19 2.37 4.72
C TYR A 460 9.99 3.11 3.39
N ARG A 461 9.62 2.39 2.32
CA ARG A 461 9.25 2.99 1.04
C ARG A 461 7.75 3.22 0.95
N PHE A 462 7.36 4.37 0.44
CA PHE A 462 5.96 4.76 0.27
C PHE A 462 5.71 5.21 -1.17
N ARG A 463 4.48 5.02 -1.64
CA ARG A 463 4.06 5.38 -2.99
C ARG A 463 4.28 6.88 -3.22
N THR A 464 4.86 7.26 -4.36
CA THR A 464 4.92 8.66 -4.79
C THR A 464 3.49 9.22 -4.91
N PRO A 465 3.10 10.22 -4.11
CA PRO A 465 1.77 10.81 -4.23
C PRO A 465 1.68 11.69 -5.49
N MET A 466 0.47 11.86 -6.01
CA MET A 466 0.19 12.81 -7.09
C MET A 466 0.26 14.24 -6.55
N LEU A 467 0.79 15.17 -7.34
CA LEU A 467 1.02 16.56 -6.89
C LEU A 467 -0.07 17.55 -7.33
N ARG A 468 -1.05 17.12 -8.12
CA ARG A 468 -2.18 17.98 -8.50
C ARG A 468 -2.96 18.37 -7.24
N ASN A 469 -3.25 19.66 -7.09
CA ASN A 469 -3.85 20.26 -5.89
C ASN A 469 -3.04 20.11 -4.59
N VAL A 470 -1.74 19.77 -4.62
CA VAL A 470 -0.95 19.54 -3.40
C VAL A 470 -0.97 20.71 -2.41
N ALA A 471 -1.08 21.96 -2.89
CA ALA A 471 -1.15 23.13 -2.02
C ALA A 471 -2.41 23.19 -1.12
N LEU A 472 -3.40 22.31 -1.33
CA LEU A 472 -4.63 22.23 -0.54
C LEU A 472 -4.63 21.07 0.47
N THR A 473 -3.60 20.23 0.48
CA THR A 473 -3.67 18.89 1.09
C THR A 473 -2.69 18.72 2.25
N ALA A 474 -2.34 19.81 2.93
CA ALA A 474 -1.56 19.73 4.16
C ALA A 474 -2.34 18.92 5.23
N PRO A 475 -1.65 18.21 6.14
CA PRO A 475 -0.18 18.05 6.22
C PRO A 475 0.39 16.96 5.29
N TYR A 476 1.70 17.01 5.04
CA TYR A 476 2.41 16.28 3.99
C TYR A 476 3.21 15.07 4.50
N GLY A 477 3.30 14.04 3.65
CA GLY A 477 3.97 12.77 3.94
C GLY A 477 3.00 11.68 4.38
N HIS A 478 3.42 10.41 4.36
CA HIS A 478 2.55 9.27 4.68
C HIS A 478 1.95 9.32 6.09
N ASN A 479 2.56 10.07 7.00
CA ASN A 479 2.12 10.32 8.37
C ASN A 479 1.91 11.82 8.65
N GLY A 480 1.86 12.67 7.62
CA GLY A 480 1.66 14.11 7.76
C GLY A 480 2.75 14.79 8.60
N ALA A 481 4.02 14.48 8.36
CA ALA A 481 5.15 14.98 9.14
C ALA A 481 5.37 16.51 9.04
N TYR A 482 4.81 17.18 8.04
CA TYR A 482 4.95 18.62 7.85
C TYR A 482 3.61 19.27 7.51
N ASP A 483 3.21 20.28 8.27
CA ASP A 483 2.00 21.07 7.96
C ASP A 483 2.24 22.15 6.89
N ASP A 484 3.49 22.34 6.48
CA ASP A 484 3.91 23.37 5.53
C ASP A 484 4.58 22.77 4.29
N LEU A 485 4.20 23.29 3.12
CA LEU A 485 4.65 22.75 1.84
C LEU A 485 6.12 23.04 1.59
N GLU A 486 6.60 24.22 1.99
CA GLU A 486 8.01 24.58 1.85
C GLU A 486 8.90 23.66 2.70
N MET A 487 8.48 23.35 3.93
CA MET A 487 9.17 22.40 4.80
C MET A 487 9.24 21.00 4.19
N MET A 488 8.18 20.54 3.51
CA MET A 488 8.22 19.27 2.78
C MET A 488 9.18 19.34 1.59
N VAL A 489 9.22 20.44 0.84
CA VAL A 489 10.19 20.65 -0.25
C VAL A 489 11.62 20.63 0.31
N ARG A 490 11.88 21.33 1.42
CA ARG A 490 13.19 21.34 2.10
C ARG A 490 13.59 19.96 2.59
N HIS A 491 12.64 19.15 3.05
CA HIS A 491 12.90 17.75 3.40
C HIS A 491 13.39 16.94 2.19
N HIS A 492 12.78 17.10 1.01
CA HIS A 492 13.25 16.43 -0.20
C HIS A 492 14.64 16.88 -0.64
N LEU A 493 15.02 18.14 -0.37
CA LEU A 493 16.33 18.68 -0.75
C LEU A 493 17.47 18.18 0.15
N ASN A 494 17.21 18.00 1.46
CA ASN A 494 18.17 17.41 2.38
C ASN A 494 17.46 16.59 3.47
N PRO A 495 17.09 15.33 3.16
CA PRO A 495 16.35 14.48 4.09
C PRO A 495 17.08 14.25 5.40
N ARG A 496 18.42 14.16 5.36
CA ARG A 496 19.24 13.86 6.55
C ARG A 496 19.26 15.01 7.53
N ALA A 497 19.52 16.22 7.04
CA ALA A 497 19.45 17.40 7.89
C ALA A 497 18.02 17.61 8.41
N ALA A 498 17.01 17.46 7.55
CA ALA A 498 15.61 17.65 7.91
C ALA A 498 15.10 16.62 8.94
N PHE A 499 15.48 15.35 8.81
CA PHE A 499 15.15 14.28 9.77
C PHE A 499 15.76 14.53 11.15
N GLU A 500 17.02 14.97 11.21
CA GLU A 500 17.66 15.27 12.50
C GLU A 500 17.15 16.56 13.14
N ALA A 501 16.74 17.54 12.33
CA ALA A 501 16.18 18.80 12.80
C ALA A 501 14.68 18.76 13.09
N TRP A 502 13.99 17.66 12.77
CA TRP A 502 12.54 17.58 12.93
C TRP A 502 12.13 17.59 14.41
N ASP A 503 11.07 18.33 14.71
CA ASP A 503 10.51 18.51 16.04
C ASP A 503 9.04 18.05 16.09
N THR A 504 8.61 17.57 17.25
CA THR A 504 7.25 17.02 17.43
C THR A 504 6.15 18.06 17.22
N ASN A 505 6.44 19.36 17.37
CA ASN A 505 5.48 20.44 17.10
C ASN A 505 5.14 20.59 15.60
N ASN A 506 5.88 19.93 14.71
CA ASN A 506 5.56 19.89 13.29
C ASN A 506 4.35 18.98 12.98
N ALA A 507 4.01 18.06 13.88
CA ALA A 507 2.88 17.16 13.73
C ALA A 507 1.58 17.82 14.18
N VAL A 508 0.56 17.77 13.33
CA VAL A 508 -0.81 18.21 13.60
C VAL A 508 -1.60 17.05 14.18
N LEU A 509 -1.57 16.92 15.51
CA LEU A 509 -2.30 15.86 16.23
C LEU A 509 -3.36 16.50 17.13
N PRO A 510 -4.63 16.08 17.05
CA PRO A 510 -5.60 16.45 18.08
C PRO A 510 -5.14 15.93 19.45
N GLU A 511 -5.49 16.66 20.50
CA GLU A 511 -5.14 16.31 21.88
C GLU A 511 -5.82 15.01 22.30
N VAL A 512 -5.00 14.02 22.67
CA VAL A 512 -5.47 12.73 23.17
C VAL A 512 -4.56 12.31 24.33
N PRO A 513 -4.84 12.78 25.56
CA PRO A 513 -3.89 12.69 26.68
C PRO A 513 -3.40 11.27 27.01
N TRP A 514 -4.21 10.24 26.71
CA TRP A 514 -3.84 8.85 26.95
C TRP A 514 -3.00 8.22 25.82
N LEU A 515 -2.88 8.88 24.65
CA LEU A 515 -2.08 8.43 23.50
C LEU A 515 -0.81 9.25 23.27
N GLU A 516 -0.75 10.51 23.72
CA GLU A 516 0.39 11.42 23.48
C GLU A 516 1.75 10.80 23.77
N LYS A 517 1.86 10.08 24.90
CA LYS A 517 3.11 9.42 25.27
C LYS A 517 3.50 8.32 24.29
N ALA A 518 2.52 7.61 23.72
CA ALA A 518 2.73 6.52 22.78
C ALA A 518 3.05 7.05 21.37
N ASP A 519 2.47 8.19 20.98
CA ASP A 519 2.61 8.79 19.65
C ASP A 519 4.08 8.99 19.26
N PHE A 520 4.92 9.48 20.18
CA PHE A 520 6.32 9.77 19.89
C PHE A 520 7.31 8.72 20.40
N ARG A 521 6.84 7.58 20.92
CA ARG A 521 7.76 6.49 21.32
C ARG A 521 8.63 5.99 20.16
N PRO A 522 8.09 5.77 18.95
CA PRO A 522 8.92 5.31 17.85
C PRO A 522 9.91 6.38 17.39
N PHE A 523 9.55 7.66 17.51
CA PHE A 523 10.43 8.79 17.22
C PHE A 523 11.66 8.83 18.15
N ASP A 524 11.46 8.53 19.44
CA ASP A 524 12.53 8.46 20.45
C ASP A 524 13.38 7.18 20.38
N ASP A 525 12.93 6.14 19.66
CA ASP A 525 13.65 4.87 19.56
C ASP A 525 14.88 5.01 18.65
N LYS A 526 16.06 5.07 19.27
CA LYS A 526 17.35 5.17 18.57
C LYS A 526 17.58 4.05 17.56
N ARG A 527 17.11 2.82 17.83
CA ARG A 527 17.27 1.71 16.89
C ARG A 527 16.36 1.88 15.70
N GLU A 528 15.15 2.36 15.92
CA GLU A 528 14.21 2.62 14.82
C GLU A 528 14.66 3.79 13.96
N ARG A 529 15.10 4.91 14.57
CA ARG A 529 15.74 6.01 13.83
C ARG A 529 16.92 5.53 12.99
N GLN A 530 17.76 4.62 13.52
CA GLN A 530 18.87 4.05 12.76
C GLN A 530 18.42 3.20 11.57
N ARG A 531 17.36 2.40 11.72
CA ARG A 531 16.80 1.61 10.61
C ARG A 531 16.24 2.50 9.51
N LEU A 532 15.47 3.51 9.91
CA LEU A 532 14.84 4.46 9.01
C LEU A 532 15.90 5.29 8.29
N SER A 533 16.90 5.81 9.00
CA SER A 533 17.99 6.61 8.41
C SER A 533 19.00 5.82 7.55
N ALA A 534 18.97 4.49 7.63
CA ALA A 534 19.68 3.61 6.71
C ALA A 534 18.92 3.40 5.38
N ARG A 535 17.71 3.96 5.24
CA ARG A 535 16.86 3.89 4.05
C ARG A 535 16.51 5.31 3.60
N ALA A 536 17.26 5.82 2.62
CA ALA A 536 16.95 7.04 1.89
C ALA A 536 17.27 6.79 0.41
N ASP A 537 16.31 7.08 -0.47
CA ASP A 537 16.43 6.88 -1.92
C ASP A 537 16.74 8.19 -2.67
N ILE A 538 16.88 9.30 -1.95
CA ILE A 538 17.20 10.61 -2.49
C ILE A 538 18.44 11.19 -1.80
N ASP A 539 19.32 11.75 -2.62
CA ASP A 539 20.54 12.43 -2.20
C ASP A 539 20.30 13.93 -1.98
N GLU A 540 21.27 14.60 -1.33
CA GLU A 540 21.20 16.04 -1.11
C GLU A 540 21.25 16.84 -2.43
N ILE A 541 20.34 17.80 -2.55
CA ILE A 541 20.26 18.76 -3.65
C ILE A 541 20.29 20.18 -3.07
N VAL A 542 21.22 21.00 -3.54
CA VAL A 542 21.40 22.38 -3.05
C VAL A 542 20.63 23.37 -3.90
N LEU A 543 19.57 23.94 -3.32
CA LEU A 543 18.85 25.11 -3.81
C LEU A 543 19.00 26.27 -2.83
N SER A 544 19.04 27.49 -3.36
CA SER A 544 18.90 28.71 -2.56
C SER A 544 17.46 28.90 -2.08
N ASP A 545 17.23 29.73 -1.06
CA ASP A 545 15.87 30.01 -0.58
C ASP A 545 14.96 30.62 -1.67
N ALA A 546 15.53 31.41 -2.58
CA ALA A 546 14.79 31.94 -3.72
C ALA A 546 14.39 30.85 -4.72
N GLU A 547 15.24 29.85 -4.95
CA GLU A 547 14.92 28.70 -5.80
C GLU A 547 13.87 27.79 -5.13
N VAL A 548 13.93 27.62 -3.80
CA VAL A 548 12.90 26.89 -3.03
C VAL A 548 11.55 27.60 -3.17
N ALA A 549 11.50 28.91 -2.96
CA ALA A 549 10.27 29.70 -3.13
C ALA A 549 9.69 29.57 -4.55
N GLN A 550 10.55 29.55 -5.57
CA GLN A 550 10.13 29.31 -6.96
C GLN A 550 9.51 27.92 -7.15
N VAL A 551 10.12 26.86 -6.61
CA VAL A 551 9.54 25.51 -6.66
C VAL A 551 8.18 25.47 -5.97
N VAL A 552 8.05 26.09 -4.79
CA VAL A 552 6.76 26.20 -4.08
C VAL A 552 5.73 26.96 -4.93
N ALA A 553 6.12 28.07 -5.55
CA ALA A 553 5.24 28.83 -6.46
C ALA A 553 4.75 27.97 -7.63
N PHE A 554 5.62 27.13 -8.21
CA PHE A 554 5.23 26.16 -9.22
C PHE A 554 4.23 25.12 -8.67
N LEU A 555 4.45 24.57 -7.48
CA LEU A 555 3.50 23.63 -6.86
C LEU A 555 2.11 24.26 -6.64
N HIS A 556 2.04 25.55 -6.30
CA HIS A 556 0.77 26.28 -6.25
C HIS A 556 0.08 26.42 -7.61
N SER A 557 0.83 26.39 -8.71
CA SER A 557 0.25 26.42 -10.07
C SER A 557 -0.43 25.10 -10.47
N LEU A 558 -0.27 24.05 -9.67
CA LEU A 558 -0.91 22.73 -9.86
C LEU A 558 -2.32 22.67 -9.24
N THR A 559 -2.77 23.74 -8.61
CA THR A 559 -4.12 23.83 -8.01
C THR A 559 -5.15 24.19 -9.08
N GLY A 560 -6.19 23.37 -9.18
CA GLY A 560 -7.32 23.57 -10.07
C GLY A 560 -8.10 24.85 -9.75
N THR A 561 -8.94 25.28 -10.69
CA THR A 561 -9.65 26.56 -10.60
C THR A 561 -11.14 26.38 -10.33
N ALA A 562 -11.88 25.79 -11.27
CA ALA A 562 -13.28 25.44 -11.08
C ALA A 562 -13.43 24.09 -10.36
N SER A 563 -12.55 23.13 -10.65
CA SER A 563 -12.58 21.77 -10.07
C SER A 563 -12.54 21.74 -8.54
N VAL A 564 -11.78 22.65 -7.92
CA VAL A 564 -11.63 22.72 -6.46
C VAL A 564 -12.87 23.24 -5.72
N LYS A 565 -13.88 23.75 -6.45
CA LYS A 565 -15.15 24.19 -5.87
C LYS A 565 -16.13 23.04 -5.64
N GLY A 566 -15.79 21.84 -6.08
CA GLY A 566 -16.69 20.68 -6.09
C GLY A 566 -17.72 20.76 -7.22
N ARG A 567 -18.49 19.67 -7.37
CA ARG A 567 -19.58 19.57 -8.36
C ARG A 567 -20.89 19.28 -7.66
N LEU A 568 -21.01 18.11 -7.03
CA LEU A 568 -22.17 17.71 -6.24
C LEU A 568 -22.10 18.26 -4.81
N GLY A 569 -20.90 18.36 -4.23
CA GLY A 569 -20.65 18.97 -2.91
C GLY A 569 -21.21 18.17 -1.72
N VAL A 570 -21.32 18.85 -0.57
CA VAL A 570 -21.84 18.28 0.68
C VAL A 570 -23.39 18.26 0.64
N PRO A 571 -24.05 17.10 0.81
CA PRO A 571 -25.51 17.04 0.81
C PRO A 571 -26.10 17.68 2.08
N GLU A 572 -27.32 18.20 1.98
CA GLU A 572 -28.01 18.78 3.15
C GLU A 572 -28.34 17.72 4.21
N SER A 573 -28.75 16.53 3.77
CA SER A 573 -29.12 15.35 4.56
C SER A 573 -28.87 14.07 3.77
N VAL A 574 -28.81 12.93 4.47
CA VAL A 574 -28.68 11.59 3.86
C VAL A 574 -29.92 10.73 4.11
N PRO A 575 -30.24 9.76 3.22
CA PRO A 575 -31.41 8.89 3.37
C PRO A 575 -31.49 8.10 4.69
N SER A 576 -30.36 7.78 5.32
CA SER A 576 -30.37 7.11 6.64
C SER A 576 -30.94 7.98 7.77
N GLY A 577 -31.04 9.29 7.55
CA GLY A 577 -31.39 10.29 8.57
C GLY A 577 -30.27 10.56 9.58
N LEU A 578 -29.08 9.98 9.40
CA LEU A 578 -27.91 10.26 10.23
C LEU A 578 -27.35 11.65 9.91
N GLU A 579 -26.62 12.20 10.86
CA GLU A 579 -25.98 13.51 10.71
C GLU A 579 -24.90 13.46 9.62
N VAL A 580 -24.98 14.39 8.67
CA VAL A 580 -23.96 14.61 7.66
C VAL A 580 -22.77 15.28 8.33
N PRO A 581 -21.53 14.76 8.19
CA PRO A 581 -20.34 15.46 8.65
C PRO A 581 -20.23 16.81 7.94
N LYS A 582 -20.23 17.90 8.71
CA LYS A 582 -20.13 19.29 8.23
C LYS A 582 -19.17 20.07 9.09
#